data_AF-A0A175JTD9-F1
#
_entry.id   AF-A0A175JTD9-F1
#
_cell.length_a   1.000
_cell.length_b   1.000
_cell.length_c   1.000
_cell.angle_alpha   90.00
_cell.angle_beta   90.00
_cell.angle_gamma   90.00
#
_symmetry.space_group_name_H-M   'P 1'
#
loop_
_entity.id
_entity.type
_entity.pdbx_description
1 polymer ?
#
loop_
_entity_poly.entity_id
_entity_poly.type
_entity_poly.pdbx_seq_one_letter_code
_entity_poly.pdbx_strand_id
1 'polypeptide(L)'
;MKEKGHASVLSTIFNLSNTIIGSGTLAIPFAFLYSGWGIGLIMLGIGWILSAITMIFLTLASNKTNKFTYKEISYCVGGKYLSIIVQLSAFL
;
A
#
# COMPACT_ATOMS: atom_id res chain seq x y z
N MET A 1 20.71 -19.49 -1.30
CA MET A 1 19.97 -18.26 -0.93
C MET A 1 20.06 -17.30 -2.10
N LYS A 2 18.95 -17.00 -2.79
CA LYS A 2 18.94 -16.02 -3.90
C LYS A 2 19.23 -14.64 -3.30
N GLU A 3 20.30 -13.97 -3.75
CA GLU A 3 20.55 -12.57 -3.40
C GLU A 3 19.29 -11.76 -3.71
N LYS A 4 18.78 -11.05 -2.70
CA LYS A 4 17.72 -10.05 -2.91
C LYS A 4 18.39 -8.90 -3.65
N GLY A 5 18.22 -8.84 -4.97
CA GLY A 5 18.73 -7.73 -5.77
C GLY A 5 18.25 -6.41 -5.17
N HIS A 6 19.20 -5.52 -4.84
CA HIS A 6 18.89 -4.20 -4.32
C HIS A 6 18.16 -3.40 -5.41
N ALA A 7 16.85 -3.29 -5.31
CA ALA A 7 16.08 -2.41 -6.18
C ALA A 7 16.44 -0.95 -5.87
N SER A 8 16.86 -0.21 -6.89
CA SER A 8 17.10 1.24 -6.77
C SER A 8 15.79 1.97 -6.46
N VAL A 9 15.87 3.11 -5.76
CA VAL A 9 14.72 3.97 -5.44
C VAL A 9 13.89 4.26 -6.69
N LEU A 10 14.55 4.55 -7.80
CA LEU A 10 13.89 4.83 -9.08
C LEU A 10 13.10 3.62 -9.59
N SER A 11 13.70 2.42 -9.53
CA SER A 11 13.03 1.18 -9.93
C SER A 11 11.82 0.89 -9.03
N THR A 12 11.95 1.12 -7.72
CA THR A 12 10.85 0.95 -6.77
C THR A 12 9.69 1.91 -7.06
N ILE A 13 9.98 3.17 -7.37
CA ILE A 13 8.96 4.16 -7.75
C ILE A 13 8.23 3.71 -9.02
N PHE A 14 8.96 3.32 -10.07
CA PHE A 14 8.33 2.85 -11.31
C PHE A 14 7.49 1.58 -11.11
N ASN A 15 7.99 0.61 -10.34
CA ASN A 15 7.25 -0.62 -10.05
C ASN A 15 5.97 -0.34 -9.26
N LEU A 16 6.04 0.55 -8.26
CA LEU A 16 4.89 0.93 -7.45
C LEU A 16 3.86 1.72 -8.29
N SER A 17 4.31 2.70 -9.07
CA SER A 17 3.46 3.49 -9.95
C SER A 17 2.73 2.63 -10.98
N ASN A 18 3.42 1.70 -11.64
CA ASN A 18 2.79 0.79 -12.60
C ASN A 18 1.70 -0.09 -11.97
N THR A 19 1.92 -0.53 -10.72
CA THR A 19 0.94 -1.31 -9.96
C THR A 19 -0.32 -0.49 -9.63
N ILE A 20 -0.13 0.75 -9.15
CA ILE A 20 -1.23 1.65 -8.78
C ILE A 20 -2.01 2.10 -10.02
N ILE A 21 -1.31 2.51 -11.08
CA ILE A 21 -1.94 2.95 -12.34
C ILE A 21 -2.76 1.81 -12.94
N GLY A 22 -2.24 0.57 -12.92
CA GLY A 22 -2.95 -0.60 -13.46
C GLY A 22 -4.35 -0.77 -12.87
N SER A 23 -4.45 -0.77 -11.55
CA SER A 23 -5.75 -0.88 -10.86
C SER A 23 -6.59 0.42 -10.93
N GLY A 24 -5.94 1.59 -10.93
CA GLY A 24 -6.60 2.90 -10.91
C GLY A 24 -7.13 3.40 -12.25
N THR A 25 -6.60 2.92 -13.38
CA THR A 25 -6.93 3.46 -14.73
C THR A 25 -8.42 3.38 -15.07
N LEU A 26 -9.11 2.34 -14.61
CA LEU A 26 -10.57 2.21 -14.82
C LEU A 26 -11.39 2.77 -13.64
N ALA A 27 -10.87 2.66 -12.42
CA ALA A 27 -11.57 3.11 -11.21
C ALA A 27 -11.73 4.64 -11.17
N ILE A 28 -10.70 5.39 -11.56
CA ILE A 28 -10.70 6.85 -11.50
C ILE A 28 -11.74 7.45 -12.46
N PRO A 29 -11.77 7.14 -13.77
CA PRO A 29 -12.77 7.70 -14.67
C PRO A 29 -14.20 7.30 -14.27
N PHE A 30 -14.39 6.06 -13.83
CA PHE A 30 -15.68 5.58 -13.35
C PHE A 30 -16.14 6.38 -12.12
N ALA A 31 -15.27 6.56 -11.11
CA ALA A 31 -15.60 7.36 -9.94
C ALA A 31 -15.97 8.81 -10.32
N PHE A 32 -15.25 9.43 -11.26
CA PHE A 32 -15.54 10.78 -11.74
C PHE A 32 -16.84 10.88 -12.55
N LEU A 33 -17.20 9.83 -13.28
CA LEU A 33 -18.46 9.76 -14.03
C LEU A 33 -19.67 9.85 -13.09
N TYR A 34 -19.64 9.18 -11.93
CA TYR A 34 -20.75 9.18 -10.97
C TYR A 34 -20.71 10.30 -9.94
N SER A 35 -19.51 10.77 -9.56
CA SER A 35 -19.35 11.79 -8.52
C SER A 35 -19.18 13.22 -9.05
N GLY A 36 -18.84 13.36 -10.34
CA GLY A 36 -18.44 14.64 -10.92
C GLY A 36 -17.08 15.11 -10.42
N TRP A 37 -16.59 16.22 -10.98
CA TRP A 37 -15.23 16.71 -10.73
C TRP A 37 -15.01 17.15 -9.27
N GLY A 38 -15.97 17.85 -8.65
CA GLY A 38 -15.81 18.38 -7.30
C GLY A 38 -15.65 17.28 -6.25
N ILE A 39 -16.64 16.40 -6.13
CA ILE A 39 -16.62 15.30 -5.17
C ILE A 39 -15.53 14.28 -5.53
N GLY A 40 -15.32 14.00 -6.82
CA GLY A 40 -14.25 13.12 -7.29
C GLY A 40 -12.85 13.59 -6.84
N LEU A 41 -12.55 14.88 -6.97
CA LEU A 41 -11.28 15.45 -6.51
C LEU A 41 -11.12 15.40 -4.99
N ILE A 42 -12.19 15.67 -4.23
CA ILE A 42 -12.17 15.58 -2.76
C ILE A 42 -11.88 14.13 -2.34
N MET A 43 -12.58 13.15 -2.92
CA MET A 43 -12.37 11.73 -2.62
C MET A 43 -10.95 11.28 -2.99
N LEU A 44 -10.42 11.73 -4.13
CA LEU A 44 -9.03 11.49 -4.50
C LEU A 44 -8.04 12.07 -3.49
N GLY A 45 -8.27 13.31 -3.04
CA GLY A 45 -7.46 13.96 -2.03
C GLY A 45 -7.45 13.19 -0.70
N ILE A 46 -8.62 12.72 -0.26
CA ILE A 46 -8.74 11.88 0.95
C ILE A 46 -7.97 10.57 0.77
N GLY A 47 -8.14 9.89 -0.36
CA GLY A 47 -7.41 8.66 -0.66
C GLY A 47 -5.89 8.85 -0.65
N TRP A 48 -5.41 9.97 -1.19
CA TRP A 48 -4.00 10.35 -1.16
C TRP A 48 -3.49 10.57 0.26
N ILE A 49 -4.22 11.34 1.09
CA ILE A 49 -3.85 11.60 2.49
C ILE A 49 -3.78 10.30 3.29
N LEU A 50 -4.81 9.44 3.19
CA LEU A 50 -4.85 8.17 3.89
C LEU A 50 -3.70 7.24 3.46
N SER A 51 -3.39 7.21 2.16
CA SER A 51 -2.28 6.41 1.62
C SER A 51 -0.93 6.90 2.13
N ALA A 52 -0.71 8.22 2.17
CA ALA A 52 0.51 8.81 2.70
C ALA A 52 0.69 8.50 4.19
N ILE A 53 -0.35 8.67 4.99
CA ILE A 53 -0.36 8.34 6.42
C ILE A 53 -0.05 6.85 6.62
N THR A 54 -0.68 5.97 5.84
CA THR A 54 -0.45 4.52 5.91
C THR A 54 1.00 4.17 5.59
N MET A 55 1.60 4.79 4.56
CA MET A 55 2.99 4.56 4.19
C MET A 55 3.96 5.02 5.29
N ILE A 56 3.68 6.13 5.96
CA ILE A 56 4.46 6.61 7.11
C ILE A 56 4.38 5.59 8.26
N PHE A 57 3.18 5.17 8.65
CA PHE A 57 3.02 4.19 9.73
C PHE A 57 3.67 2.86 9.41
N LEU A 58 3.56 2.38 8.17
CA LEU A 58 4.20 1.15 7.74
C LEU A 58 5.72 1.25 7.81
N THR A 59 6.29 2.38 7.38
CA THR A 59 7.74 2.62 7.45
C THR A 59 8.21 2.65 8.90
N LEU A 60 7.46 3.29 9.80
CA LEU A 60 7.76 3.30 11.24
C LEU A 60 7.69 1.90 11.85
N ALA A 61 6.67 1.11 11.49
CA ALA A 61 6.53 -0.28 11.96
C ALA A 61 7.65 -1.18 11.42
N SER A 62 8.02 -1.02 10.15
CA SER A 62 9.15 -1.70 9.51
C SER A 62 10.47 -1.39 10.23
N ASN A 63 10.75 -0.11 10.49
CA ASN A 63 11.95 0.31 11.21
C ASN A 63 12.01 -0.22 12.65
N LYS A 64 10.88 -0.24 13.37
CA LYS A 64 10.83 -0.80 14.74
C LYS A 64 11.03 -2.31 14.78
N THR A 65 10.50 -3.04 13.79
CA THR A 65 10.55 -4.52 13.77
C THR A 65 11.76 -5.06 13.01
N ASN A 66 12.47 -4.23 12.23
CA ASN A 66 13.48 -4.64 11.26
C ASN A 66 12.96 -5.71 10.27
N LYS A 67 11.67 -5.65 9.94
CA LYS A 67 11.00 -6.55 8.99
C LYS A 67 10.33 -5.74 7.89
N PHE A 68 10.40 -6.25 6.65
CA PHE A 68 9.98 -5.50 5.46
C PHE A 68 8.72 -6.05 4.80
N THR A 69 8.13 -7.11 5.35
CA THR A 69 6.89 -7.71 4.83
C THR A 69 5.76 -7.58 5.84
N TYR A 70 4.54 -7.27 5.37
CA TYR A 70 3.36 -7.15 6.24
C TYR A 70 3.15 -8.38 7.13
N LYS A 71 3.44 -9.58 6.61
CA LYS A 71 3.37 -10.85 7.35
C LYS A 71 4.34 -10.88 8.53
N GLU A 72 5.60 -10.53 8.30
CA GLU A 72 6.63 -10.55 9.35
C GLU A 72 6.42 -9.44 10.38
N ILE A 73 6.01 -8.24 9.94
CA ILE A 73 5.70 -7.11 10.83
C ILE A 73 4.54 -7.50 11.75
N SER A 74 3.43 -8.00 11.20
CA SER A 74 2.27 -8.42 11.99
C SER A 74 2.55 -9.60 12.92
N TYR A 75 3.38 -10.56 12.48
CA TYR A 75 3.81 -11.67 13.32
C TYR A 75 4.66 -11.19 14.50
N CYS A 76 5.56 -10.22 14.28
CA CYS A 76 6.39 -9.66 15.34
C CYS A 76 5.58 -8.86 16.37
N VAL A 77 4.52 -8.16 15.93
CA VAL A 77 3.71 -7.29 16.80
C VAL A 77 2.65 -8.07 17.58
N GLY A 78 1.94 -9.02 16.94
CA GLY A 78 0.78 -9.69 17.52
C GLY A 78 0.77 -11.20 17.39
N GLY A 79 1.89 -11.80 17.01
CA GLY A 79 2.04 -13.24 16.88
C GLY A 79 1.24 -13.84 15.71
N LYS A 80 1.04 -15.16 15.79
CA LYS A 80 0.47 -15.97 14.70
C LYS A 80 -0.95 -15.55 14.30
N TYR A 81 -1.80 -15.23 15.27
CA TYR A 81 -3.21 -14.87 15.01
C TYR A 81 -3.34 -13.56 14.23
N LEU A 82 -2.63 -12.51 14.65
CA LEU A 82 -2.65 -11.22 13.95
C LEU A 82 -2.09 -11.35 12.53
N SER A 83 -1.02 -12.14 12.36
CA SER A 83 -0.43 -12.38 11.04
C SER A 83 -1.38 -13.10 10.07
N ILE A 84 -2.21 -14.02 10.56
CA ILE A 84 -3.22 -14.70 9.75
C ILE A 84 -4.31 -13.70 9.31
N ILE A 85 -4.81 -12.87 10.23
CA ILE A 85 -5.84 -11.87 9.92
C ILE A 85 -5.33 -10.89 8.84
N VAL A 86 -4.11 -10.38 8.99
CA VAL A 86 -3.51 -9.43 8.03
C VAL A 86 -3.30 -10.08 6.66
N GLN A 87 -2.88 -11.34 6.61
CA GLN A 87 -2.76 -12.07 5.35
C GLN A 87 -4.13 -12.26 4.70
N LEU A 88 -5.15 -12.69 5.45
CA LEU A 88 -6.51 -12.85 4.94
C LEU A 88 -7.06 -11.54 4.38
N SER A 89 -6.89 -10.41 5.09
CA SER A 89 -7.36 -9.10 4.62
C SER A 89 -6.62 -8.60 3.38
N ALA A 90 -5.40 -9.09 3.11
CA ALA A 90 -4.62 -8.70 1.94
C ALA A 90 -4.92 -9.57 0.71
N PHE A 91 -5.51 -10.76 0.90
CA PHE A 91 -5.92 -11.66 -0.18
C PHE A 91 -7.39 -11.51 -0.57
N LEU A 92 -8.23 -11.04 0.35
CA LEU A 92 -9.64 -10.71 0.10
C LEU A 92 -9.74 -9.40 -0.70
#